data_AF-A0AAD5PM36-F1
#
_entry.id   AF-A0AAD5PM36-F1
#
_cell.length_a   1.000
_cell.length_b   1.000
_cell.length_c   1.000
_cell.angle_alpha   90.00
_cell.angle_beta   90.00
_cell.angle_gamma   90.00
#
_symmetry.space_group_name_H-M   'P 1'
#
loop_
_entity.id
_entity.type
_entity.pdbx_description
1 polymer ?
#
loop_
_entity_poly.entity_id
_entity_poly.type
_entity_poly.pdbx_seq_one_letter_code
_entity_poly.pdbx_strand_id
1 'polypeptide(L)'
;MDKTPQFEHYRTRADELYCYVSAGTAEKWRADFSAIPDRVLNGNTYPGEYSIGAAHWRDPELQRVMRERVCRAKAMGCDGIEFDNIDCYVRPSKCEGTRLDQIEYIRWLGATARAHGLRVGCKNVGPIIQGVRDTCDFYVAENCGRCPDYDQDSSKLLFIVNYNQPCDGAALCKECWNSIPHARRSALPRPVRGRIWPLHKKRKRNP
;
A
#
# COMPACT_ATOMS: atom_id res chain seq x y z
N MET A 1 -5.03 -8.93 -20.91
CA MET A 1 -6.26 -8.11 -21.00
C MET A 1 -5.83 -6.68 -20.80
N ASP A 2 -5.99 -5.88 -21.85
CA ASP A 2 -5.82 -4.44 -21.77
C ASP A 2 -6.81 -3.86 -20.74
N LYS A 3 -6.30 -3.15 -19.74
CA LYS A 3 -7.11 -2.54 -18.68
C LYS A 3 -7.42 -1.07 -18.94
N THR A 4 -6.99 -0.52 -20.08
CA THR A 4 -7.11 0.90 -20.43
C THR A 4 -8.56 1.41 -20.36
N PRO A 5 -9.58 0.69 -20.91
CA PRO A 5 -10.97 1.17 -20.83
C PRO A 5 -11.50 1.28 -19.40
N GLN A 6 -11.06 0.36 -18.53
CA GLN A 6 -11.47 0.36 -17.13
C GLN A 6 -10.75 1.46 -16.35
N PHE A 7 -9.47 1.70 -16.66
CA PHE A 7 -8.70 2.80 -16.08
C PHE A 7 -9.33 4.17 -16.42
N GLU A 8 -9.64 4.41 -17.69
CA GLU A 8 -10.30 5.65 -18.14
C GLU A 8 -11.67 5.86 -17.48
N HIS A 9 -12.44 4.78 -17.31
CA HIS A 9 -13.70 4.82 -16.57
C HIS A 9 -13.53 5.34 -15.14
N TYR A 10 -12.47 4.93 -14.43
CA TYR A 10 -12.19 5.41 -13.08
C TYR A 10 -11.59 6.81 -13.08
N ARG A 11 -10.66 7.10 -14.00
CA ARG A 11 -9.99 8.39 -14.07
C ARG A 11 -10.97 9.54 -14.27
N THR A 12 -12.01 9.32 -15.08
CA THR A 12 -13.07 10.32 -15.35
C THR A 12 -14.03 10.55 -14.17
N ARG A 13 -13.97 9.71 -13.12
CA ARG A 13 -14.93 9.70 -12.00
C ARG A 13 -14.29 9.90 -10.62
N ALA A 14 -12.96 10.01 -10.56
CA ALA A 14 -12.19 10.18 -9.34
C ALA A 14 -11.43 11.50 -9.40
N ASP A 15 -11.42 12.21 -8.27
CA ASP A 15 -10.60 13.41 -8.11
C ASP A 15 -9.12 13.02 -8.09
N GLU A 16 -8.81 11.89 -7.44
CA GLU A 16 -7.48 11.30 -7.37
C GLU A 16 -7.52 9.78 -7.59
N LEU A 17 -6.54 9.25 -8.31
CA LEU A 17 -6.40 7.83 -8.60
C LEU A 17 -5.08 7.28 -8.06
N TYR A 18 -5.17 6.25 -7.22
CA TYR A 18 -4.02 5.62 -6.59
C TYR A 18 -3.75 4.25 -7.19
N CYS A 19 -2.53 4.01 -7.65
CA CYS A 19 -2.12 2.73 -8.22
C CYS A 19 -1.62 1.77 -7.13
N TYR A 20 -2.12 0.54 -7.06
CA TYR A 20 -1.61 -0.47 -6.12
C TYR A 20 -0.36 -1.18 -6.67
N VAL A 21 0.65 -1.32 -5.81
CA VAL A 21 1.85 -2.13 -6.02
C VAL A 21 2.09 -3.02 -4.79
N SER A 22 2.26 -4.33 -5.02
CA SER A 22 2.89 -5.16 -3.99
C SER A 22 4.39 -4.87 -3.98
N ALA A 23 4.90 -4.31 -2.88
CA ALA A 23 6.31 -3.97 -2.73
C ALA A 23 7.06 -4.95 -1.81
N GLY A 24 6.36 -5.68 -0.95
CA GLY A 24 6.97 -6.73 -0.12
C GLY A 24 6.68 -8.16 -0.56
N THR A 25 6.06 -8.37 -1.73
CA THR A 25 5.96 -9.71 -2.34
C THR A 25 6.21 -9.71 -3.84
N ALA A 26 6.72 -10.84 -4.34
CA ALA A 26 6.81 -11.20 -5.75
C ALA A 26 5.67 -12.15 -6.11
N GLU A 27 4.86 -11.78 -7.10
CA GLU A 27 3.65 -12.50 -7.50
C GLU A 27 3.85 -13.16 -8.88
N LYS A 28 3.78 -14.49 -8.98
CA LYS A 28 4.06 -15.28 -10.20
C LYS A 28 3.24 -14.90 -11.43
N TRP A 29 2.09 -14.27 -11.24
CA TRP A 29 1.20 -13.81 -12.31
C TRP A 29 1.53 -12.41 -12.82
N ARG A 30 2.58 -11.75 -12.30
CA ARG A 30 3.07 -10.47 -12.81
C ARG A 30 4.12 -10.71 -13.89
N ALA A 31 4.08 -9.89 -14.94
CA ALA A 31 5.01 -10.00 -16.06
C ALA A 31 6.48 -9.74 -15.66
N ASP A 32 6.69 -9.01 -14.56
CA ASP A 32 8.02 -8.68 -14.01
C ASP A 32 8.49 -9.68 -12.94
N PHE A 33 7.77 -10.80 -12.72
CA PHE A 33 8.14 -11.77 -11.69
C PHE A 33 9.55 -12.33 -11.90
N SER A 34 9.90 -12.71 -13.14
CA SER A 34 11.22 -13.27 -13.47
C SER A 34 12.38 -12.26 -13.37
N ALA A 35 12.07 -10.96 -13.27
CA ALA A 35 13.07 -9.92 -13.06
C ALA A 35 13.43 -9.73 -11.58
N ILE A 36 12.64 -10.29 -10.66
CA ILE A 36 12.96 -10.29 -9.23
C ILE A 36 13.85 -11.50 -8.96
N PRO A 37 15.11 -11.30 -8.50
CA PRO A 37 16.04 -12.40 -8.33
C PRO A 37 15.68 -13.27 -7.13
N ASP A 38 15.86 -14.59 -7.24
CA ASP A 38 15.51 -15.54 -6.18
C ASP A 38 16.18 -15.22 -4.83
N ARG A 39 17.38 -14.61 -4.85
CA ARG A 39 18.13 -14.23 -3.63
C ARG A 39 17.42 -13.21 -2.74
N VAL A 40 16.43 -12.47 -3.25
CA VAL A 40 15.66 -11.51 -2.43
C VAL A 40 14.35 -12.10 -1.92
N LEU A 41 14.01 -13.33 -2.30
CA LEU A 41 12.76 -13.99 -1.93
C LEU A 41 12.92 -14.82 -0.66
N ASN A 42 11.96 -14.72 0.26
CA ASN A 42 11.98 -15.46 1.53
C ASN A 42 10.72 -16.33 1.74
N GLY A 43 10.56 -17.32 0.86
CA GLY A 43 9.51 -18.32 0.98
C GLY A 43 8.12 -17.85 0.57
N ASN A 44 7.17 -18.78 0.62
CA ASN A 44 5.83 -18.60 0.08
C ASN A 44 4.89 -18.00 1.14
N THR A 45 4.27 -16.86 0.83
CA THR A 45 3.30 -16.20 1.71
C THR A 45 1.87 -16.59 1.37
N TYR A 46 1.60 -16.88 0.09
CA TYR A 46 0.31 -17.34 -0.44
C TYR A 46 0.55 -18.05 -1.79
N PRO A 47 -0.20 -19.08 -2.22
CA PRO A 47 0.08 -19.82 -3.46
C PRO A 47 0.43 -18.95 -4.69
N GLY A 48 1.73 -18.90 -5.02
CA GLY A 48 2.30 -18.13 -6.13
C GLY A 48 2.78 -16.73 -5.77
N GLU A 49 2.81 -16.38 -4.49
CA GLU A 49 3.24 -15.11 -3.91
C GLU A 49 4.37 -15.36 -2.90
N TYR A 50 5.51 -14.73 -3.12
CA TYR A 50 6.73 -14.94 -2.35
C TYR A 50 7.06 -13.66 -1.60
N SER A 51 7.39 -13.72 -0.31
CA SER A 51 7.84 -12.50 0.38
C SER A 51 9.17 -12.03 -0.17
N ILE A 52 9.35 -10.72 -0.21
CA ILE A 52 10.63 -10.07 -0.46
C ILE A 52 11.23 -9.74 0.90
N GLY A 53 12.45 -10.18 1.16
CA GLY A 53 13.17 -9.89 2.38
C GLY A 53 13.54 -8.40 2.47
N ALA A 54 13.09 -7.71 3.52
CA ALA A 54 13.39 -6.30 3.73
C ALA A 54 14.90 -6.00 3.79
N ALA A 55 15.74 -6.94 4.22
CA ALA A 55 17.21 -6.81 4.22
C ALA A 55 17.78 -6.54 2.82
N HIS A 56 17.08 -6.98 1.78
CA HIS A 56 17.52 -6.87 0.39
C HIS A 56 17.10 -5.57 -0.30
N TRP A 57 16.59 -4.57 0.42
CA TRP A 57 16.07 -3.33 -0.17
C TRP A 57 17.10 -2.54 -1.00
N ARG A 58 18.41 -2.80 -0.80
CA ARG A 58 19.51 -2.23 -1.59
C ARG A 58 19.91 -3.07 -2.80
N ASP A 59 19.27 -4.23 -3.02
CA ASP A 59 19.55 -5.04 -4.20
C ASP A 59 19.19 -4.27 -5.49
N PRO A 60 20.12 -4.15 -6.44
CA PRO A 60 19.93 -3.29 -7.61
C PRO A 60 18.79 -3.78 -8.52
N GLU A 61 18.57 -5.09 -8.63
CA GLU A 61 17.50 -5.64 -9.46
C GLU A 61 16.14 -5.47 -8.80
N LEU A 62 16.05 -5.68 -7.48
CA LEU A 62 14.83 -5.37 -6.73
C LEU A 62 14.46 -3.89 -6.89
N GLN A 63 15.43 -2.99 -6.69
CA GLN A 63 15.19 -1.56 -6.83
C GLN A 63 14.80 -1.18 -8.27
N ARG A 64 15.40 -1.81 -9.28
CA ARG A 64 15.04 -1.60 -10.69
C ARG A 64 13.59 -1.98 -10.95
N VAL A 65 13.16 -3.17 -10.52
CA VAL A 65 11.77 -3.63 -10.67
C VAL A 65 10.80 -2.69 -9.96
N MET A 66 11.08 -2.27 -8.73
CA MET A 66 10.19 -1.35 -8.00
C MET A 66 10.13 0.03 -8.65
N ARG A 67 11.26 0.57 -9.15
CA ARG A 67 11.27 1.80 -9.96
C ARG A 67 10.40 1.66 -11.21
N GLU A 68 10.53 0.56 -11.95
CA GLU A 68 9.72 0.33 -13.15
C GLU A 68 8.22 0.28 -12.84
N ARG A 69 7.82 -0.29 -11.70
CA ARG A 69 6.43 -0.28 -11.24
C ARG A 69 5.95 1.14 -10.91
N VAL A 70 6.78 1.96 -10.27
CA VAL A 70 6.50 3.38 -10.01
C VAL A 70 6.38 4.17 -11.31
N CYS A 71 7.32 4.01 -12.25
CA CYS A 71 7.27 4.62 -13.58
C CYS A 71 5.99 4.26 -14.31
N ARG A 72 5.59 2.98 -14.26
CA ARG A 72 4.34 2.51 -14.85
C ARG A 72 3.11 3.17 -14.22
N ALA A 73 3.08 3.31 -12.89
CA ALA A 73 2.01 4.03 -12.20
C ALA A 73 1.86 5.48 -12.71
N LYS A 74 2.99 6.18 -12.85
CA LYS A 74 2.99 7.55 -13.38
C LYS A 74 2.56 7.59 -14.84
N ALA A 75 3.08 6.70 -15.69
CA ALA A 75 2.74 6.63 -17.10
C ALA A 75 1.27 6.31 -17.35
N MET A 76 0.63 5.55 -16.45
CA MET A 76 -0.81 5.31 -16.49
C MET A 76 -1.62 6.55 -16.09
N GLY A 77 -1.03 7.55 -15.41
CA GLY A 77 -1.72 8.76 -14.98
C GLY A 77 -2.31 8.66 -13.57
N CYS A 78 -1.75 7.80 -12.72
CA CYS A 78 -2.07 7.81 -11.29
C CYS A 78 -1.50 9.08 -10.61
N ASP A 79 -2.23 9.57 -9.61
CA ASP A 79 -1.84 10.70 -8.75
C ASP A 79 -1.01 10.23 -7.55
N GLY A 80 -1.11 8.94 -7.21
CA GLY A 80 -0.28 8.31 -6.19
C GLY A 80 -0.19 6.80 -6.33
N ILE A 81 0.54 6.19 -5.40
CA ILE A 81 0.80 4.76 -5.33
C ILE A 81 0.53 4.25 -3.91
N GLU A 82 -0.11 3.08 -3.80
CA GLU A 82 -0.21 2.33 -2.54
C GLU A 82 0.79 1.17 -2.59
N PHE A 83 1.70 1.14 -1.61
CA PHE A 83 2.62 0.03 -1.41
C PHE A 83 2.05 -0.98 -0.40
N ASP A 84 1.80 -2.20 -0.87
CA ASP A 84 1.28 -3.34 -0.08
C ASP A 84 2.38 -4.34 0.28
N ASN A 85 2.05 -5.18 1.26
CA ASN A 85 2.89 -6.22 1.85
C ASN A 85 4.22 -5.68 2.41
N ILE A 86 4.30 -4.39 2.73
CA ILE A 86 5.46 -3.72 3.37
C ILE A 86 5.48 -3.94 4.90
N ASP A 87 4.88 -5.03 5.35
CA ASP A 87 4.69 -5.42 6.75
C ASP A 87 5.35 -6.76 7.09
N CYS A 88 6.32 -7.24 6.29
CA CYS A 88 6.89 -8.58 6.51
C CYS A 88 7.55 -8.71 7.90
N TYR A 89 8.12 -7.62 8.43
CA TYR A 89 8.77 -7.58 9.75
C TYR A 89 7.87 -8.04 10.90
N VAL A 90 6.53 -8.02 10.74
CA VAL A 90 5.59 -8.56 11.74
C VAL A 90 5.60 -10.09 11.79
N ARG A 91 6.18 -10.74 10.78
CA ARG A 91 6.39 -12.18 10.68
C ARG A 91 7.86 -12.47 10.36
N PRO A 92 8.78 -12.38 11.34
CA PRO A 92 10.22 -12.53 11.11
C PRO A 92 10.61 -13.85 10.43
N SER A 93 9.89 -14.95 10.69
CA SER A 93 10.14 -16.24 10.01
C SER A 93 9.88 -16.22 8.49
N LYS A 94 9.17 -15.21 7.99
CA LYS A 94 8.86 -15.00 6.57
C LYS A 94 9.44 -13.70 6.02
N CYS A 95 10.26 -13.01 6.81
CA CYS A 95 10.87 -11.74 6.47
C CYS A 95 12.36 -11.85 6.76
N GLU A 96 13.17 -11.83 5.70
CA GLU A 96 14.60 -11.70 5.90
C GLU A 96 14.88 -10.21 6.11
N GLY A 97 15.26 -9.83 7.34
CA GLY A 97 15.55 -8.45 7.71
C GLY A 97 14.88 -7.98 8.99
N THR A 98 15.32 -6.84 9.48
CA THR A 98 14.85 -6.21 10.71
C THR A 98 13.68 -5.25 10.44
N ARG A 99 13.05 -4.81 11.53
CA ARG A 99 12.08 -3.70 11.50
C ARG A 99 12.69 -2.40 10.95
N LEU A 100 13.98 -2.16 11.20
CA LEU A 100 14.69 -1.01 10.65
C LEU A 100 14.89 -1.14 9.14
N ASP A 101 15.24 -2.33 8.65
CA ASP A 101 15.36 -2.60 7.20
C ASP A 101 14.03 -2.33 6.49
N GLN A 102 12.90 -2.72 7.10
CA GLN A 102 11.59 -2.38 6.55
C GLN A 102 11.35 -0.87 6.47
N ILE A 103 11.68 -0.13 7.53
CA ILE A 103 11.52 1.34 7.57
C ILE A 103 12.35 1.98 6.47
N GLU A 104 13.62 1.58 6.32
CA GLU A 104 14.51 2.09 5.27
C GLU A 104 14.02 1.72 3.86
N TYR A 105 13.49 0.51 3.69
CA TYR A 105 12.88 0.12 2.42
C TYR A 105 11.66 0.98 2.08
N ILE A 106 10.77 1.25 3.04
CA ILE A 106 9.60 2.10 2.86
C ILE A 106 10.03 3.53 2.52
N ARG A 107 11.02 4.08 3.22
CA ARG A 107 11.61 5.40 2.93
C ARG A 107 12.14 5.47 1.50
N TRP A 108 12.87 4.46 1.06
CA TRP A 108 13.37 4.36 -0.30
C TRP A 108 12.24 4.29 -1.35
N LEU A 109 11.20 3.48 -1.10
CA LEU A 109 10.01 3.39 -1.97
C LEU A 109 9.30 4.75 -2.08
N GLY A 110 9.11 5.44 -0.96
CA GLY A 110 8.46 6.75 -0.94
C GLY A 110 9.28 7.84 -1.63
N ALA A 111 10.60 7.87 -1.43
CA ALA A 111 11.49 8.78 -2.15
C ALA A 111 11.44 8.52 -3.66
N THR A 112 11.42 7.24 -4.06
CA THR A 112 11.28 6.82 -5.46
C THR A 112 9.95 7.31 -6.05
N ALA A 113 8.82 7.10 -5.37
CA ALA A 113 7.52 7.57 -5.82
C ALA A 113 7.44 9.09 -5.94
N ARG A 114 7.95 9.83 -4.94
CA ARG A 114 7.96 11.29 -4.94
C ARG A 114 8.81 11.88 -6.06
N ALA A 115 9.92 11.24 -6.44
CA ALA A 115 10.72 11.64 -7.59
C ALA A 115 9.92 11.62 -8.91
N HIS A 116 8.85 10.83 -8.99
CA HIS A 116 7.91 10.78 -10.12
C HIS A 116 6.64 11.63 -9.92
N GLY A 117 6.61 12.46 -8.87
CA GLY A 117 5.45 13.30 -8.53
C GLY A 117 4.22 12.50 -8.12
N LEU A 118 4.41 11.35 -7.49
CA LEU A 118 3.34 10.50 -6.98
C LEU A 118 3.23 10.63 -5.45
N ARG A 119 2.00 10.72 -4.95
CA ARG A 119 1.70 10.57 -3.52
C ARG A 119 1.92 9.14 -3.04
N VAL A 120 2.24 8.95 -1.77
CA VAL A 120 2.62 7.66 -1.17
C VAL A 120 1.60 7.16 -0.16
N GLY A 121 1.01 6.02 -0.45
CA GLY A 121 0.15 5.25 0.44
C GLY A 121 0.90 4.08 1.07
N CYS A 122 0.85 3.98 2.38
CA CYS A 122 1.52 2.91 3.12
C CYS A 122 0.50 1.97 3.77
N LYS A 123 0.54 0.69 3.41
CA LYS A 123 -0.42 -0.29 3.90
C LYS A 123 0.07 -1.06 5.13
N ASN A 124 -0.80 -1.21 6.13
CA ASN A 124 -0.58 -2.01 7.34
C ASN A 124 0.69 -1.64 8.12
N VAL A 125 1.10 -0.36 8.08
CA VAL A 125 2.31 0.15 8.74
C VAL A 125 2.09 0.63 10.18
N GLY A 126 0.89 0.44 10.74
CA GLY A 126 0.50 0.86 12.09
C GLY A 126 1.60 0.71 13.14
N PRO A 127 2.17 -0.49 13.32
CA PRO A 127 3.21 -0.72 14.32
C PRO A 127 4.47 0.14 14.14
N ILE A 128 4.81 0.59 12.93
CA ILE A 128 6.03 1.35 12.58
C ILE A 128 5.79 2.81 12.18
N ILE A 129 4.59 3.37 12.43
CA ILE A 129 4.21 4.71 11.96
C ILE A 129 5.26 5.78 12.24
N GLN A 130 5.83 5.83 13.45
CA GLN A 130 6.83 6.84 13.80
C GLN A 130 8.06 6.82 12.88
N GLY A 131 8.42 5.66 12.32
CA GLY A 131 9.55 5.53 11.39
C GLY A 131 9.24 5.97 9.96
N VAL A 132 7.96 5.95 9.56
CA VAL A 132 7.54 6.10 8.15
C VAL A 132 6.56 7.25 7.91
N ARG A 133 6.10 7.96 8.94
CA ARG A 133 5.09 9.02 8.81
C ARG A 133 5.47 10.18 7.87
N ASP A 134 6.75 10.52 7.81
CA ASP A 134 7.24 11.55 6.87
C ASP A 134 7.34 11.03 5.43
N THR A 135 7.32 9.70 5.26
CA THR A 135 7.31 9.03 3.96
C THR A 135 5.89 8.87 3.41
N CYS A 136 4.91 8.64 4.28
CA CYS A 136 3.53 8.34 3.89
C CYS A 136 2.69 9.63 3.80
N ASP A 137 1.97 9.80 2.69
CA ASP A 137 0.98 10.87 2.51
C ASP A 137 -0.42 10.44 2.96
N PHE A 138 -0.67 9.13 2.99
CA PHE A 138 -1.85 8.50 3.59
C PHE A 138 -1.56 7.06 4.00
N TYR A 139 -2.46 6.49 4.78
CA TYR A 139 -2.39 5.11 5.25
C TYR A 139 -3.54 4.26 4.70
N VAL A 140 -3.27 2.98 4.51
CA VAL A 140 -4.30 1.96 4.25
C VAL A 140 -4.21 0.90 5.33
N ALA A 141 -5.32 0.58 5.97
CA ALA A 141 -5.37 -0.47 6.98
C ALA A 141 -6.46 -1.50 6.63
N GLU A 142 -6.10 -2.78 6.70
CA GLU A 142 -7.04 -3.89 6.49
C GLU A 142 -7.41 -4.56 7.81
N ASN A 143 -8.66 -5.03 7.89
CA ASN A 143 -9.17 -5.88 8.98
C ASN A 143 -8.98 -5.30 10.38
N CYS A 144 -9.03 -3.98 10.50
CA CYS A 144 -9.14 -3.31 11.78
C CYS A 144 -10.53 -2.68 11.89
N GLY A 145 -11.33 -3.15 12.85
CA GLY A 145 -12.57 -2.48 13.24
C GLY A 145 -12.25 -1.09 13.82
N ARG A 146 -11.29 -1.05 14.75
CA ARG A 146 -10.64 0.16 15.26
C ARG A 146 -9.12 0.01 15.05
N CYS A 147 -8.45 1.05 14.55
CA CYS A 147 -7.03 0.99 14.15
C CYS A 147 -6.16 1.91 15.04
N PRO A 148 -6.07 1.66 16.37
CA PRO A 148 -5.49 2.60 17.34
C PRO A 148 -4.01 2.90 17.08
N ASP A 149 -3.27 1.99 16.43
CA ASP A 149 -1.89 2.26 16.02
C ASP A 149 -1.78 3.54 15.18
N TYR A 150 -2.81 3.87 14.38
CA TYR A 150 -2.83 5.04 13.52
C TYR A 150 -3.23 6.34 14.23
N ASP A 151 -3.70 6.29 15.48
CA ASP A 151 -3.93 7.48 16.31
C ASP A 151 -2.61 8.22 16.60
N GLN A 152 -1.47 7.54 16.41
CA GLN A 152 -0.12 8.09 16.49
C GLN A 152 0.19 9.16 15.43
N ASP A 153 -0.58 9.21 14.33
CA ASP A 153 -0.46 10.27 13.31
C ASP A 153 -1.83 10.66 12.73
N SER A 154 -2.56 11.46 13.50
CA SER A 154 -3.86 12.00 13.10
C SER A 154 -3.79 13.08 12.01
N SER A 155 -2.60 13.43 11.51
CA SER A 155 -2.44 14.44 10.45
C SER A 155 -2.65 13.88 9.04
N LYS A 156 -2.69 12.55 8.90
CA LYS A 156 -2.78 11.85 7.62
C LYS A 156 -4.15 11.23 7.42
N LEU A 157 -4.55 11.10 6.15
CA LEU A 157 -5.74 10.34 5.79
C LEU A 157 -5.52 8.85 6.05
N LEU A 158 -6.52 8.18 6.63
CA LEU A 158 -6.54 6.73 6.86
C LEU A 158 -7.71 6.10 6.08
N PHE A 159 -7.38 5.24 5.11
CA PHE A 159 -8.35 4.39 4.43
C PHE A 159 -8.47 3.05 5.16
N ILE A 160 -9.67 2.70 5.62
CA ILE A 160 -9.94 1.44 6.31
C ILE A 160 -10.69 0.49 5.39
N VAL A 161 -10.21 -0.75 5.26
CA VAL A 161 -10.82 -1.80 4.44
C VAL A 161 -11.12 -3.02 5.33
N ASN A 162 -12.39 -3.40 5.45
CA ASN A 162 -12.82 -4.55 6.25
C ASN A 162 -13.57 -5.58 5.37
N TYR A 163 -13.20 -6.86 5.50
CA TYR A 163 -13.70 -7.93 4.61
C TYR A 163 -14.77 -8.85 5.23
N ASN A 164 -14.77 -9.03 6.56
CA ASN A 164 -15.57 -10.07 7.25
C ASN A 164 -16.51 -9.54 8.33
N GLN A 165 -16.82 -8.25 8.31
CA GLN A 165 -17.80 -7.67 9.21
C GLN A 165 -19.08 -7.44 8.37
N PRO A 166 -20.25 -7.98 8.75
CA PRO A 166 -21.52 -7.64 8.11
C PRO A 166 -21.86 -6.20 8.50
N CYS A 167 -21.16 -5.24 7.89
CA CYS A 167 -21.38 -3.84 8.15
C CYS A 167 -22.44 -3.36 7.18
N ASP A 168 -23.53 -2.83 7.72
CA ASP A 168 -24.00 -1.57 7.16
C ASP A 168 -22.78 -0.63 7.17
N GLY A 169 -22.21 -0.36 5.99
CA GLY A 169 -21.03 0.47 5.84
C GLY A 169 -21.20 1.80 6.58
N ALA A 170 -22.43 2.32 6.69
CA ALA A 170 -22.72 3.54 7.44
C ALA A 170 -22.51 3.38 8.95
N ALA A 171 -22.87 2.24 9.56
CA ALA A 171 -22.75 2.02 11.00
C ALA A 171 -21.29 1.86 11.43
N LEU A 172 -20.50 1.05 10.71
CA LEU A 172 -19.08 0.87 11.03
C LEU A 172 -18.27 2.12 10.64
N CYS A 173 -18.63 2.82 9.56
CA CYS A 173 -18.10 4.16 9.30
C CYS A 173 -18.45 5.11 10.45
N LYS A 174 -19.65 5.05 11.03
CA LYS A 174 -20.07 5.93 12.13
C LYS A 174 -19.36 5.61 13.45
N GLU A 175 -19.13 4.34 13.77
CA GLU A 175 -18.34 3.93 14.94
C GLU A 175 -16.85 4.26 14.77
N CYS A 176 -16.26 3.96 13.60
CA CYS A 176 -14.90 4.39 13.26
C CYS A 176 -14.80 5.92 13.34
N TRP A 177 -15.74 6.65 12.73
CA TRP A 177 -15.79 8.11 12.72
C TRP A 177 -15.92 8.71 14.12
N ASN A 178 -16.77 8.13 14.97
CA ASN A 178 -16.99 8.63 16.32
C ASN A 178 -15.88 8.27 17.31
N SER A 179 -15.06 7.27 17.00
CA SER A 179 -13.97 6.79 17.88
C SER A 179 -12.60 7.38 17.56
N ILE A 180 -12.45 8.15 16.47
CA ILE A 180 -11.25 8.94 16.18
C ILE A 180 -11.32 10.23 17.02
N PRO A 181 -10.42 10.42 18.01
CA PRO A 181 -10.48 11.55 18.95
C PRO A 181 -10.46 12.94 18.28
N HIS A 182 -9.97 13.03 17.04
CA HIS A 182 -9.77 14.26 16.28
C HIS A 182 -10.65 14.41 15.01
N ALA A 183 -11.55 13.46 14.72
CA ALA A 183 -12.45 13.57 13.55
C ALA A 183 -13.54 14.64 13.71
N ARG A 184 -13.63 15.29 14.88
CA ARG A 184 -14.51 16.42 15.11
C ARG A 184 -13.75 17.74 14.92
N ARG A 185 -14.27 18.56 13.99
CA ARG A 185 -14.08 20.01 13.82
C ARG A 185 -13.07 20.49 12.76
N SER A 186 -13.05 19.87 11.59
CA SER A 186 -12.88 20.68 10.38
C SER A 186 -13.99 20.35 9.41
N ALA A 187 -14.70 21.37 8.93
CA ALA A 187 -15.48 21.25 7.71
C ALA A 187 -14.46 20.97 6.60
N LEU A 188 -14.15 19.69 6.37
CA LEU A 188 -13.30 19.32 5.26
C LEU A 188 -14.03 19.75 3.97
N PRO A 189 -13.30 20.29 2.97
CA PRO A 189 -13.85 20.45 1.63
C PRO A 189 -14.36 19.08 1.16
N ARG A 190 -15.35 19.10 0.27
CA ARG A 190 -16.08 17.92 -0.26
C ARG A 190 -15.26 16.62 -0.20
N PRO A 191 -15.83 15.48 0.25
CA PRO A 191 -15.10 14.22 0.37
C PRO A 191 -14.40 13.91 -0.96
N VAL A 192 -13.06 13.90 -0.95
CA VAL A 192 -12.23 13.54 -2.10
C VAL A 192 -12.55 12.10 -2.45
N ARG A 193 -13.08 11.86 -3.66
CA ARG A 193 -13.43 10.51 -4.10
C ARG A 193 -12.18 9.80 -4.60
N GLY A 194 -11.34 9.32 -3.68
CA GLY A 194 -10.17 8.51 -3.99
C GLY A 194 -10.55 7.06 -4.32
N ARG A 195 -9.93 6.48 -5.36
CA ARG A 195 -10.00 5.02 -5.64
C ARG A 195 -8.61 4.43 -5.76
N ILE A 196 -8.46 3.22 -5.23
CA ILE A 196 -7.25 2.41 -5.38
C ILE A 196 -7.46 1.45 -6.55
N TRP A 197 -6.57 1.51 -7.54
CA TRP A 197 -6.60 0.73 -8.77
C TRP A 197 -5.41 -0.25 -8.86
N PRO A 198 -5.64 -1.56 -9.00
CA PRO A 198 -4.55 -2.52 -9.12
C PRO A 198 -3.90 -2.50 -10.50
N LEU A 199 -2.61 -2.12 -10.54
CA LEU A 199 -1.78 -2.07 -11.74
C LEU A 199 -1.74 -3.40 -12.52
N HIS A 200 -1.91 -4.53 -11.84
CA HIS A 200 -2.13 -5.84 -12.49
C HIS A 200 -3.23 -6.64 -11.78
N LYS A 201 -3.56 -7.86 -12.24
CA LYS A 201 -4.54 -8.72 -11.56
C LYS A 201 -4.00 -9.08 -10.17
N LYS A 202 -4.69 -8.68 -9.09
CA LYS A 202 -4.48 -9.23 -7.74
C LYS A 202 -5.36 -10.47 -7.62
N ARG A 203 -4.80 -11.61 -7.21
CA ARG A 203 -5.62 -12.77 -6.86
C ARG A 203 -6.34 -12.42 -5.54
N LYS A 204 -7.67 -12.54 -5.51
CA LYS A 204 -8.41 -12.40 -4.24
C LYS A 204 -7.90 -13.48 -3.29
N ARG A 205 -7.35 -13.07 -2.14
CA ARG A 205 -7.18 -13.97 -1.01
C ARG A 205 -8.59 -14.24 -0.50
N ASN A 206 -9.12 -15.45 -0.75
CA ASN A 206 -10.28 -15.89 0.02
C ASN A 206 -9.81 -16.09 1.46
N PRO A 207 -10.58 -15.62 2.46
CA PRO A 207 -10.26 -15.85 3.87
C PRO A 207 -10.13 -17.34 4.20
#